data_AF-A0AAV5VHV7-F1
#
_entry.id   AF-A0AAV5VHV7-F1
#
_cell.length_a   1.000
_cell.length_b   1.000
_cell.length_c   1.000
_cell.angle_alpha   90.00
_cell.angle_beta   90.00
_cell.angle_gamma   90.00
#
_symmetry.space_group_name_H-M   'P 1'
#
loop_
_entity.id
_entity.type
_entity.pdbx_description
1 polymer ?
#
loop_
_entity_poly.entity_id
_entity_poly.type
_entity_poly.pdbx_seq_one_letter_code
_entity_poly.pdbx_strand_id
1 'polypeptide(L)'
;LLSTLSLIDPLEMRLLLLLLLTPFIRCQCPHMGGGRVSPPSSPPPSSIQSTFLYKSKTNSPSNFALLVTKILQRIKIELRDKANLSLDNENIHCEEETSQPPCTDYQPTHNFNLFILEDSRMGARVYSLEEELNGEEETRIEAAILDALSRHSKRDLTVYASSNAEKIVGFVRELTTEELEEMGRKKEKNRKREERGGVILSPLLVHPIDNKIIEMRSAKELDTSSRRVREIWTNEEMDRLLEENAHLFILFWSHSDTTSTHAFALFSNASQLLPVYKDTVLAHVPCHIHIDFCAGLRSRDLHMIVGYSNGAKVSTMSEMEDAVLYRDWMEIVRAGPIRELTSVEEVKEVKRGFVDGKRRYAVTIANFPSREDMTFRHYEMAADKLFGQYYLFYTIKEGLPSIQTYRHGEAIFRRLGHVDEFDPLSIARFIISSSRPTIIPISTGFSTSYLLRDTRPLLLLISPLSFDTSHLSKFGHHHSSEHIVAHLDSSIPECSSVLKDLFIDSTHPHLIIFDKTKVWHMELEESNTEEEIHEWTKAIIETEPDLLLSPLSVHPLRILQISAVNRVFGRQLIDLPEDPSIYSPLPSIDSLHTLKDSQSSSGCPFMNGGAAGAGDSHHDEL
;
A
#
# COMPACT_ATOMS: atom_id res chain seq x y z
N LEU A 1 -64.22 14.18 22.53
CA LEU A 1 -63.22 13.95 23.60
C LEU A 1 -61.86 14.55 23.21
N LEU A 2 -61.87 15.80 22.73
CA LEU A 2 -60.66 16.53 22.31
C LEU A 2 -60.81 18.04 22.62
N SER A 3 -61.40 18.37 23.77
CA SER A 3 -61.61 19.76 24.17
C SER A 3 -61.67 19.99 25.69
N THR A 4 -61.06 19.12 26.51
CA THR A 4 -61.04 19.26 27.99
C THR A 4 -59.77 18.69 28.62
N LEU A 5 -58.59 19.08 28.16
CA LEU A 5 -57.30 18.75 28.80
C LEU A 5 -56.37 19.97 28.84
N SER A 6 -56.92 21.10 29.26
CA SER A 6 -56.15 22.31 29.57
C SER A 6 -56.41 22.69 31.03
N LEU A 7 -55.96 21.85 31.97
CA LEU A 7 -55.80 22.13 33.42
C LEU A 7 -55.47 20.82 34.16
N ILE A 8 -54.23 20.33 34.06
CA ILE A 8 -53.67 19.37 35.03
C ILE A 8 -52.22 19.79 35.29
N ASP A 9 -51.92 20.08 36.55
CA ASP A 9 -50.64 20.60 37.04
C ASP A 9 -49.54 19.51 36.93
N PRO A 10 -48.29 19.82 36.49
CA PRO A 10 -47.25 18.81 36.25
C PRO A 10 -46.83 18.00 37.49
N LEU A 11 -47.20 18.46 38.69
CA LEU A 11 -46.92 17.78 39.94
C LEU A 11 -47.85 16.57 40.17
N GLU A 12 -49.11 16.65 39.76
CA GLU A 12 -50.06 15.54 39.93
C GLU A 12 -49.79 14.39 38.94
N MET A 13 -49.30 14.71 37.73
CA MET A 13 -48.85 13.71 36.76
C MET A 13 -47.62 12.91 37.24
N ARG A 14 -46.74 13.51 38.04
CA ARG A 14 -45.56 12.82 38.62
C ARG A 14 -45.94 11.93 39.80
N LEU A 15 -46.94 12.30 40.59
CA LEU A 15 -47.44 11.48 41.69
C LEU A 15 -48.21 10.24 41.17
N LEU A 16 -48.96 10.39 40.07
CA LEU A 16 -49.69 9.28 39.44
C LEU A 16 -48.74 8.24 38.83
N LEU A 17 -47.59 8.66 38.30
CA LEU A 17 -46.58 7.76 37.73
C LEU A 17 -45.78 6.99 38.81
N LEU A 18 -45.59 7.59 39.99
CA LEU A 18 -44.94 6.95 41.15
C LEU A 18 -45.85 5.94 41.88
N LEU A 19 -47.17 6.17 41.86
CA LEU A 19 -48.16 5.25 42.44
C LEU A 19 -48.47 4.04 41.54
N LEU A 20 -48.14 4.09 40.25
CA LEU A 20 -48.33 2.97 39.30
C LEU A 20 -47.16 1.98 39.24
N LEU A 21 -46.03 2.26 39.90
CA LEU A 21 -44.83 1.42 39.91
C LEU A 21 -44.58 0.66 41.23
N THR A 22 -45.55 0.63 42.14
CA THR A 22 -45.43 -0.04 43.44
C THR A 22 -46.56 -1.06 43.67
N PRO A 23 -46.58 -2.18 42.92
CA PRO A 23 -46.69 -3.48 43.61
C PRO A 23 -46.08 -4.65 42.82
N PHE A 24 -44.76 -4.84 42.84
CA PHE A 24 -44.14 -6.15 42.57
C PHE A 24 -42.96 -6.40 43.53
N ILE A 25 -43.26 -6.34 44.83
CA ILE A 25 -42.45 -7.01 45.86
C ILE A 25 -43.39 -7.95 46.59
N ARG A 26 -43.35 -9.24 46.23
CA ARG A 26 -43.72 -10.33 47.14
C ARG A 26 -42.73 -11.47 46.98
N CYS A 27 -41.85 -11.55 47.97
CA CYS A 27 -41.10 -12.75 48.32
C CYS A 27 -42.07 -13.91 48.56
N GLN A 28 -41.77 -15.06 47.95
CA GLN A 28 -42.20 -16.36 48.43
C GLN A 28 -40.95 -17.20 48.70
N CYS A 29 -40.63 -17.39 49.97
CA CYS A 29 -39.74 -18.45 50.42
C CYS A 29 -40.51 -19.77 50.45
N PRO A 30 -39.92 -20.90 50.05
CA PRO A 30 -40.25 -22.19 50.61
C PRO A 30 -39.15 -22.67 51.56
N HIS A 31 -39.57 -22.80 52.82
CA HIS A 31 -39.25 -23.81 53.82
C HIS A 31 -37.88 -24.51 53.86
N MET A 32 -37.28 -24.38 55.05
CA MET A 32 -36.29 -25.30 55.62
C MET A 32 -36.77 -26.75 55.64
N GLY A 33 -35.97 -27.64 55.05
CA GLY A 33 -35.90 -29.05 55.39
C GLY A 33 -34.58 -29.31 56.11
N GLY A 34 -34.64 -29.85 57.34
CA GLY A 34 -33.48 -30.10 58.18
C GLY A 34 -32.54 -31.16 57.60
N GLY A 35 -31.26 -30.81 57.52
CA GLY A 35 -30.15 -31.71 57.25
C GLY A 35 -28.90 -31.12 57.89
N ARG A 36 -28.15 -31.94 58.63
CA ARG A 36 -27.00 -31.56 59.47
C ARG A 36 -26.05 -30.58 58.79
N VAL A 37 -25.72 -29.49 59.50
CA VAL A 37 -24.66 -28.55 59.14
C VAL A 37 -23.32 -29.26 59.29
N SER A 38 -22.74 -29.71 58.18
CA SER A 38 -21.29 -29.86 58.05
C SER A 38 -20.69 -28.44 58.03
N PRO A 39 -19.50 -28.18 58.61
CA PRO A 39 -18.89 -26.86 58.55
C PRO A 39 -18.79 -26.42 57.09
N PRO A 40 -18.99 -25.13 56.76
CA PRO A 40 -18.89 -24.68 55.38
C PRO A 40 -17.51 -25.07 54.86
N SER A 41 -17.50 -26.00 53.89
CA SER A 41 -16.33 -26.25 53.05
C SER A 41 -15.85 -24.89 52.55
N SER A 42 -14.54 -24.65 52.66
CA SER A 42 -13.91 -23.45 52.11
C SER A 42 -14.46 -23.18 50.70
N PRO A 43 -14.86 -21.94 50.39
CA PRO A 43 -15.38 -21.63 49.07
C PRO A 43 -14.34 -22.06 48.02
N PRO A 44 -14.77 -22.60 46.87
CA PRO A 44 -13.86 -22.98 45.81
C PRO A 44 -13.00 -21.74 45.44
N PRO A 45 -11.69 -21.92 45.25
CA PRO A 45 -10.79 -20.80 45.00
C PRO A 45 -11.26 -20.06 43.75
N SER A 46 -11.59 -18.78 43.90
CA SER A 46 -11.80 -17.89 42.76
C SER A 46 -10.44 -17.49 42.21
N SER A 47 -10.23 -17.69 40.91
CA SER A 47 -9.05 -17.20 40.20
C SER A 47 -9.41 -15.98 39.37
N ILE A 48 -8.58 -14.95 39.44
CA ILE A 48 -8.64 -13.80 38.52
C ILE A 48 -7.37 -13.85 37.67
N GLN A 49 -7.53 -13.77 36.35
CA GLN A 49 -6.42 -13.56 35.44
C GLN A 49 -6.29 -12.07 35.20
N SER A 50 -5.06 -11.57 35.28
CA SER A 50 -4.74 -10.17 35.05
C SER A 50 -3.53 -10.01 34.15
N THR A 51 -3.55 -8.97 33.32
CA THR A 51 -2.41 -8.58 32.50
C THR A 51 -2.18 -7.10 32.69
N PHE A 52 -1.00 -6.74 33.20
CA PHE A 52 -0.56 -5.36 33.26
C PHE A 52 0.27 -5.04 32.02
N LEU A 53 -0.30 -4.21 31.15
CA LEU A 53 0.25 -3.84 29.84
C LEU A 53 0.72 -2.38 29.88
N TYR A 54 1.98 -2.10 29.59
CA TYR A 54 2.49 -0.73 29.68
C TYR A 54 3.49 -0.38 28.58
N LYS A 55 3.55 0.91 28.21
CA LYS A 55 4.54 1.50 27.29
C LYS A 55 5.16 2.75 27.90
N SER A 56 6.49 2.82 27.88
CA SER A 56 7.28 3.97 28.34
C SER A 56 7.92 4.71 27.14
N LYS A 57 8.30 5.98 27.35
CA LYS A 57 9.01 6.80 26.33
C LYS A 57 10.45 6.33 26.11
N THR A 58 11.01 5.61 27.09
CA THR A 58 12.36 5.05 27.05
C THR A 58 12.25 3.53 26.99
N ASN A 59 13.25 2.85 26.40
CA ASN A 59 13.36 1.36 26.37
C ASN A 59 13.61 0.75 27.77
N SER A 60 13.18 1.44 28.83
CA SER A 60 13.23 1.02 30.22
C SER A 60 11.86 1.26 30.84
N PRO A 61 11.37 0.36 31.71
CA PRO A 61 10.12 0.56 32.43
C PRO A 61 10.15 1.91 33.17
N SER A 62 9.04 2.67 33.13
CA SER A 62 8.93 3.87 33.95
C SER A 62 8.96 3.47 35.43
N ASN A 63 9.41 4.39 36.30
CA ASN A 63 9.37 4.17 37.76
C ASN A 63 7.97 3.77 38.22
N PHE A 64 6.94 4.39 37.64
CA PHE A 64 5.55 4.05 37.88
C PHE A 64 5.21 2.60 37.53
N ALA A 65 5.58 2.10 36.35
CA ALA A 65 5.32 0.72 35.95
C ALA A 65 6.05 -0.31 36.85
N LEU A 66 7.26 0.02 37.31
CA LEU A 66 7.99 -0.80 38.28
C LEU A 66 7.28 -0.85 39.64
N LEU A 67 6.73 0.29 40.10
CA LEU A 67 5.95 0.38 41.33
C LEU A 67 4.66 -0.45 41.22
N VAL A 68 3.92 -0.32 40.12
CA VAL A 68 2.71 -1.11 39.86
C VAL A 68 3.01 -2.61 39.89
N THR A 69 4.09 -3.04 39.22
CA THR A 69 4.52 -4.45 39.19
C THR A 69 4.85 -4.97 40.60
N LYS A 70 5.59 -4.18 41.39
CA LYS A 70 5.94 -4.52 42.78
C LYS A 70 4.70 -4.66 43.66
N ILE A 71 3.72 -3.76 43.50
CA ILE A 71 2.49 -3.75 44.29
C ILE A 71 1.59 -4.92 43.90
N LEU A 72 1.46 -5.24 42.61
CA LEU A 72 0.72 -6.42 42.13
C LEU A 72 1.27 -7.72 42.74
N GLN A 73 2.60 -7.85 42.86
CA GLN A 73 3.22 -9.01 43.51
C GLN A 73 2.87 -9.09 45.00
N ARG A 74 2.85 -7.96 45.72
CA ARG A 74 2.44 -7.89 47.12
C ARG A 74 0.98 -8.30 47.29
N ILE A 75 0.08 -7.68 46.52
CA ILE A 75 -1.37 -7.94 46.53
C ILE A 75 -1.64 -9.42 46.22
N LYS A 76 -0.94 -10.02 45.25
CA LYS A 76 -1.07 -11.45 44.91
C LYS A 76 -0.83 -12.37 46.10
N ILE A 77 0.17 -12.07 46.93
CA ILE A 77 0.47 -12.86 48.14
C ILE A 77 -0.61 -12.62 49.20
N GLU A 78 -0.96 -11.36 49.45
CA GLU A 78 -1.93 -11.01 50.49
C GLU A 78 -3.33 -11.55 50.21
N LEU A 79 -3.80 -11.50 48.96
CA LEU A 79 -5.10 -12.04 48.58
C LEU A 79 -5.13 -13.58 48.63
N ARG A 80 -4.01 -14.23 48.34
CA ARG A 80 -3.89 -15.68 48.52
C ARG A 80 -4.03 -16.05 49.99
N ASP A 81 -3.32 -15.36 50.86
CA ASP A 81 -3.23 -15.69 52.29
C ASP A 81 -4.48 -15.26 53.08
N LYS A 82 -5.02 -14.07 52.79
CA LYS A 82 -6.11 -13.46 53.56
C LYS A 82 -7.49 -13.63 52.92
N ALA A 83 -7.56 -13.77 51.59
CA ALA A 83 -8.82 -13.81 50.85
C ALA A 83 -9.11 -15.16 50.16
N ASN A 84 -8.17 -16.11 50.19
CA ASN A 84 -8.23 -17.38 49.45
C ASN A 84 -8.53 -17.18 47.94
N LEU A 85 -7.96 -16.11 47.36
CA LEU A 85 -8.11 -15.73 45.96
C LEU A 85 -6.76 -15.86 45.25
N SER A 86 -6.74 -16.55 44.11
CA SER A 86 -5.54 -16.69 43.30
C SER A 86 -5.53 -15.64 42.19
N LEU A 87 -4.61 -14.68 42.27
CA LEU A 87 -4.36 -13.72 41.18
C LEU A 87 -3.22 -14.26 40.30
N ASP A 88 -3.51 -14.52 39.04
CA ASP A 88 -2.48 -14.84 38.06
C ASP A 88 -2.22 -13.63 37.18
N ASN A 89 -1.01 -13.07 37.26
CA ASN A 89 -0.70 -11.77 36.68
C ASN A 89 0.48 -11.87 35.72
N GLU A 90 0.26 -11.48 34.47
CA GLU A 90 1.30 -11.27 33.48
C GLU A 90 1.64 -9.78 33.38
N ASN A 91 2.92 -9.43 33.33
CA ASN A 91 3.36 -8.06 33.08
C ASN A 91 3.99 -7.99 31.70
N ILE A 92 3.44 -7.18 30.82
CA ILE A 92 3.88 -7.04 29.44
C ILE A 92 4.34 -5.60 29.20
N HIS A 93 5.61 -5.46 28.83
CA HIS A 93 6.16 -4.22 28.32
C HIS A 93 5.99 -4.19 26.79
N CYS A 94 5.22 -3.23 26.29
CA CYS A 94 5.05 -3.03 24.85
C CYS A 94 6.14 -2.09 24.33
N GLU A 95 7.18 -2.68 23.75
CA GLU A 95 8.19 -1.98 22.96
C GLU A 95 7.70 -1.86 21.51
N GLU A 96 8.28 -0.94 20.73
CA GLU A 96 7.86 -0.73 19.33
C GLU A 96 8.11 -1.96 18.43
N GLU A 97 8.95 -2.90 18.88
CA GLU A 97 9.37 -4.08 18.12
C GLU A 97 8.78 -5.42 18.66
N THR A 98 8.02 -5.43 19.75
CA THR A 98 7.47 -6.68 20.31
C THR A 98 6.10 -7.05 19.73
N SER A 99 6.06 -8.12 18.93
CA SER A 99 4.86 -8.67 18.26
C SER A 99 3.97 -9.53 19.17
N GLN A 100 3.86 -9.18 20.46
CA GLN A 100 2.93 -9.87 21.34
C GLN A 100 1.49 -9.45 21.03
N PRO A 101 0.53 -10.39 20.90
CA PRO A 101 -0.86 -10.08 20.52
C PRO A 101 -1.52 -8.96 21.37
N PRO A 102 -1.35 -8.91 22.71
CA PRO A 102 -1.94 -7.84 23.52
C PRO A 102 -1.31 -6.47 23.22
N CYS A 103 -0.02 -6.41 22.88
CA CYS A 103 0.62 -5.16 22.50
C CYS A 103 0.09 -4.67 21.15
N THR A 104 -0.14 -5.55 20.17
CA THR A 104 -0.64 -5.17 18.85
C THR A 104 -2.09 -4.68 18.82
N ASP A 105 -2.87 -5.08 19.83
CA ASP A 105 -4.31 -4.78 19.93
C ASP A 105 -4.58 -3.43 20.59
N TYR A 106 -3.66 -2.93 21.43
CA TYR A 106 -3.91 -1.74 22.26
C TYR A 106 -2.90 -0.58 22.08
N GLN A 107 -2.01 -0.58 21.07
CA GLN A 107 -0.96 0.46 20.90
C GLN A 107 -1.53 1.90 20.76
N PRO A 108 -1.41 2.77 21.79
CA PRO A 108 -1.69 4.19 21.68
C PRO A 108 -0.44 4.92 21.20
N THR A 109 -0.60 6.11 20.63
CA THR A 109 0.50 6.97 20.17
C THR A 109 1.38 7.54 21.31
N HIS A 110 1.04 7.28 22.58
CA HIS A 110 1.69 7.82 23.78
C HIS A 110 1.86 6.76 24.87
N ASN A 111 2.58 7.11 25.95
CA ASN A 111 2.76 6.25 27.12
C ASN A 111 1.41 5.85 27.73
N PHE A 112 1.32 4.60 28.17
CA PHE A 112 0.11 4.09 28.79
C PHE A 112 0.43 3.01 29.82
N ASN A 113 -0.51 2.84 30.76
CA ASN A 113 -0.50 1.78 31.76
C ASN A 113 -1.91 1.20 31.82
N LEU A 114 -2.12 0.07 31.17
CA LEU A 114 -3.40 -0.63 31.11
C LEU A 114 -3.37 -1.86 32.01
N PHE A 115 -4.46 -2.10 32.71
CA PHE A 115 -4.67 -3.25 33.56
C PHE A 115 -5.87 -4.02 33.05
N ILE A 116 -5.63 -5.18 32.45
CA ILE A 116 -6.64 -6.04 31.86
C ILE A 116 -7.01 -7.09 32.89
N LEU A 117 -8.31 -7.23 33.17
CA LEU A 117 -8.83 -8.22 34.11
C LEU A 117 -9.82 -9.14 33.41
N GLU A 118 -9.59 -10.44 33.54
CA GLU A 118 -10.44 -11.48 33.00
C GLU A 118 -11.07 -12.30 34.13
N ASP A 119 -12.41 -12.28 34.20
CA ASP A 119 -13.20 -13.23 35.01
C ASP A 119 -14.19 -13.94 34.08
N SER A 120 -14.35 -15.24 34.32
CA SER A 120 -15.38 -16.14 33.79
C SER A 120 -16.81 -15.57 33.72
N ARG A 121 -17.14 -14.53 34.49
CA ARG A 121 -18.48 -13.92 34.54
C ARG A 121 -18.66 -12.69 33.66
N MET A 122 -17.63 -11.85 33.48
CA MET A 122 -17.78 -10.54 32.84
C MET A 122 -16.93 -10.36 31.57
N GLY A 123 -16.12 -11.37 31.22
CA GLY A 123 -15.14 -11.27 30.14
C GLY A 123 -13.94 -10.39 30.50
N ALA A 124 -13.08 -10.14 29.51
CA ALA A 124 -11.94 -9.24 29.66
C ALA A 124 -12.42 -7.78 29.75
N ARG A 125 -11.96 -7.05 30.77
CA ARG A 125 -12.17 -5.60 30.92
C ARG A 125 -10.83 -4.90 31.01
N VAL A 126 -10.73 -3.75 30.34
CA VAL A 126 -9.50 -2.97 30.26
C VAL A 126 -9.64 -1.73 31.14
N TYR A 127 -8.73 -1.57 32.09
CA TYR A 127 -8.65 -0.42 32.98
C TYR A 127 -7.42 0.42 32.68
N SER A 128 -7.53 1.74 32.83
CA SER A 128 -6.40 2.67 32.76
C SER A 128 -5.92 3.02 34.17
N LEU A 129 -4.61 2.84 34.40
CA LEU A 129 -3.90 3.25 35.61
C LEU A 129 -3.12 4.53 35.30
N GLU A 130 -3.76 5.68 35.41
CA GLU A 130 -3.17 6.95 35.00
C GLU A 130 -2.06 7.39 35.97
N GLU A 131 -0.84 7.52 35.45
CA GLU A 131 0.36 7.92 36.21
C GLU A 131 0.20 9.33 36.78
N GLU A 132 -0.43 10.25 36.04
CA GLU A 132 -0.66 11.64 36.45
C GLU A 132 -1.55 11.76 37.70
N LEU A 133 -2.49 10.82 37.88
CA LEU A 133 -3.46 10.86 38.97
C LEU A 133 -3.00 10.05 40.20
N ASN A 134 -2.32 8.93 39.98
CA ASN A 134 -1.85 8.07 41.06
C ASN A 134 -0.47 8.49 41.60
N GLY A 135 0.35 9.15 40.78
CA GLY A 135 1.72 9.53 41.13
C GLY A 135 2.60 8.33 41.49
N GLU A 136 3.75 8.57 42.11
CA GLU A 136 4.66 7.51 42.59
C GLU A 136 4.32 7.00 44.01
N GLU A 137 3.11 7.26 44.50
CA GLU A 137 2.68 6.83 45.85
C GLU A 137 2.20 5.37 45.85
N GLU A 138 2.96 4.47 46.49
CA GLU A 138 2.60 3.04 46.56
C GLU A 138 1.20 2.78 47.12
N THR A 139 0.75 3.59 48.08
CA THR A 139 -0.56 3.43 48.73
C THR A 139 -1.73 3.75 47.82
N ARG A 140 -1.58 4.69 46.87
CA ARG A 140 -2.63 5.04 45.90
C ARG A 140 -2.76 3.98 44.83
N ILE A 141 -1.63 3.51 44.31
CA ILE A 141 -1.58 2.45 43.31
C ILE A 141 -2.18 1.16 43.89
N GLU A 142 -1.89 0.82 45.14
CA GLU A 142 -2.50 -0.32 45.84
C GLU A 142 -4.03 -0.20 45.93
N ALA A 143 -4.54 0.96 46.35
CA ALA A 143 -5.98 1.20 46.42
C ALA A 143 -6.65 1.12 45.04
N ALA A 144 -6.00 1.64 43.99
CA ALA A 144 -6.50 1.60 42.61
C ALA A 144 -6.60 0.16 42.07
N ILE A 145 -5.56 -0.67 42.31
CA ILE A 145 -5.55 -2.07 41.88
C ILE A 145 -6.60 -2.88 42.65
N LEU A 146 -6.73 -2.69 43.96
CA LEU A 146 -7.73 -3.39 44.77
C LEU A 146 -9.15 -2.99 44.37
N ASP A 147 -9.39 -1.73 44.02
CA ASP A 147 -10.70 -1.29 43.49
C ASP A 147 -11.03 -2.01 42.18
N ALA A 148 -10.09 -2.07 41.23
CA ALA A 148 -10.29 -2.79 39.97
C ALA A 148 -10.56 -4.29 40.19
N LEU A 149 -9.77 -4.95 41.05
CA LEU A 149 -9.95 -6.36 41.37
C LEU A 149 -11.27 -6.63 42.11
N SER A 150 -11.74 -5.69 42.93
CA SER A 150 -13.02 -5.80 43.65
C SER A 150 -14.20 -5.89 42.68
N ARG A 151 -14.13 -5.18 41.55
CA ARG A 151 -15.15 -5.22 40.49
C ARG A 151 -15.24 -6.61 39.83
N HIS A 152 -14.15 -7.37 39.82
CA HIS A 152 -14.06 -8.74 39.28
C HIS A 152 -14.18 -9.83 40.36
N SER A 153 -14.44 -9.45 41.60
CA SER A 153 -14.56 -10.36 42.74
C SER A 153 -16.01 -10.42 43.25
N LYS A 154 -16.36 -11.50 43.97
CA LYS A 154 -17.65 -11.59 44.69
C LYS A 154 -17.67 -10.73 45.96
N ARG A 155 -16.51 -10.26 46.41
CA ARG A 155 -16.31 -9.51 47.64
C ARG A 155 -15.44 -8.30 47.36
N ASP A 156 -15.70 -7.23 48.08
CA ASP A 156 -14.85 -6.06 48.09
C ASP A 156 -13.46 -6.44 48.63
N LEU A 157 -12.44 -6.30 47.78
CA LEU A 157 -11.06 -6.63 48.09
C LEU A 157 -10.31 -5.43 48.67
N THR A 158 -10.88 -4.22 48.66
CA THR A 158 -10.29 -3.05 49.31
C THR A 158 -10.18 -3.22 50.83
N VAL A 159 -10.97 -4.12 51.42
CA VAL A 159 -10.88 -4.53 52.83
C VAL A 159 -9.52 -5.17 53.17
N TYR A 160 -8.79 -5.67 52.17
CA TYR A 160 -7.45 -6.24 52.36
C TYR A 160 -6.34 -5.21 52.15
N ALA A 161 -6.67 -3.94 51.91
CA ALA A 161 -5.70 -2.87 51.77
C ALA A 161 -4.87 -2.72 53.05
N SER A 162 -3.63 -2.26 52.88
CA SER A 162 -2.77 -1.85 53.99
C SER A 162 -3.42 -0.71 54.80
N SER A 163 -3.05 -0.59 56.08
CA SER A 163 -3.60 0.44 56.98
C SER A 163 -3.42 1.89 56.49
N ASN A 164 -2.49 2.09 55.55
CA ASN A 164 -2.23 3.38 54.92
C ASN A 164 -3.02 3.55 53.62
N ALA A 165 -3.24 2.47 52.85
CA ALA A 165 -4.04 2.50 51.63
C ALA A 165 -5.56 2.59 51.90
N GLU A 166 -6.06 2.04 53.01
CA GLU A 166 -7.48 2.15 53.43
C GLU A 166 -7.97 3.61 53.56
N LYS A 167 -7.05 4.55 53.83
CA LYS A 167 -7.36 5.96 54.08
C LYS A 167 -7.28 6.84 52.84
N ILE A 168 -6.94 6.28 51.69
CA ILE A 168 -6.62 7.02 50.46
C ILE A 168 -7.40 6.41 49.30
N VAL A 169 -7.86 7.26 48.39
CA VAL A 169 -8.55 6.83 47.15
C VAL A 169 -7.52 6.71 46.02
N GLY A 170 -7.42 5.53 45.44
CA GLY A 170 -6.67 5.29 44.21
C GLY A 170 -7.53 5.54 42.96
N PHE A 171 -6.91 5.95 41.86
CA PHE A 171 -7.61 6.24 40.61
C PHE A 171 -7.47 5.09 39.63
N VAL A 172 -8.60 4.45 39.29
CA VAL A 172 -8.69 3.46 38.23
C VAL A 172 -9.97 3.65 37.43
N ARG A 173 -9.85 3.61 36.10
CA ARG A 173 -10.96 3.87 35.19
C ARG A 173 -11.09 2.74 34.17
N GLU A 174 -12.29 2.20 34.02
CA GLU A 174 -12.60 1.25 32.95
C GLU A 174 -12.70 2.01 31.61
N LEU A 175 -12.04 1.50 30.56
CA LEU A 175 -12.13 2.07 29.22
C LEU A 175 -13.42 1.63 28.54
N THR A 176 -14.07 2.56 27.86
CA THR A 176 -15.29 2.30 27.08
C THR A 176 -14.96 1.59 25.77
N THR A 177 -15.94 0.91 25.19
CA THR A 177 -15.79 0.28 23.86
C THR A 177 -15.44 1.30 22.77
N GLU A 178 -15.98 2.51 22.87
CA GLU A 178 -15.68 3.61 21.93
C GLU A 178 -14.21 4.06 22.01
N GLU A 179 -13.64 4.16 23.22
CA GLU A 179 -12.22 4.48 23.42
C GLU A 179 -11.30 3.36 22.91
N LEU A 180 -11.68 2.10 23.12
CA LEU A 180 -10.96 0.95 22.58
C LEU A 180 -11.02 0.91 21.04
N GLU A 181 -12.18 1.21 20.45
CA GLU A 181 -12.36 1.31 19.01
C GLU A 181 -11.62 2.50 18.39
N GLU A 182 -11.52 3.64 19.10
CA GLU A 182 -10.74 4.79 18.63
C GLU A 182 -9.24 4.47 18.56
N MET A 183 -8.71 3.74 19.55
CA MET A 183 -7.34 3.22 19.51
C MET A 183 -7.14 2.30 18.30
N GLY A 184 -8.12 1.46 17.96
CA GLY A 184 -8.11 0.65 16.74
C GLY A 184 -8.25 1.43 15.42
N ARG A 185 -9.08 2.49 15.36
CA ARG A 185 -9.32 3.28 14.13
C ARG A 185 -8.16 4.17 13.72
N LYS A 186 -7.34 4.66 14.66
CA LYS A 186 -6.12 5.42 14.32
C LYS A 186 -5.10 4.55 13.57
N LYS A 187 -5.02 3.25 13.88
CA LYS A 187 -4.23 2.24 13.14
C LYS A 187 -4.71 2.10 11.70
N GLU A 188 -6.01 1.90 11.49
CA GLU A 188 -6.62 1.81 10.16
C GLU A 188 -6.37 3.08 9.32
N LYS A 189 -6.37 4.26 9.94
CA LYS A 189 -6.16 5.54 9.26
C LYS A 189 -4.69 5.78 8.89
N ASN A 190 -3.74 5.38 9.74
CA ASN A 190 -2.31 5.44 9.43
C ASN A 190 -1.91 4.37 8.41
N ARG A 191 -2.44 3.15 8.55
CA ARG A 191 -2.30 2.08 7.55
C ARG A 191 -2.89 2.52 6.21
N LYS A 192 -4.08 3.15 6.18
CA LYS A 192 -4.66 3.74 4.96
C LYS A 192 -3.88 4.92 4.38
N ARG A 193 -3.09 5.63 5.18
CA ARG A 193 -2.20 6.71 4.72
C ARG A 193 -0.94 6.14 4.08
N GLU A 194 -0.40 5.05 4.62
CA GLU A 194 0.71 4.28 4.05
C GLU A 194 0.28 3.38 2.86
N GLU A 195 -0.97 2.91 2.86
CA GLU A 195 -1.64 2.12 1.80
C GLU A 195 -2.12 2.98 0.62
N ARG A 196 -1.90 4.31 0.62
CA ARG A 196 -1.95 5.12 -0.62
C ARG A 196 -0.74 4.79 -1.51
N GLY A 197 -0.54 3.51 -1.79
CA GLY A 197 0.37 3.03 -2.82
C GLY A 197 -0.21 3.43 -4.17
N GLY A 198 0.31 4.51 -4.75
CA GLY A 198 0.05 4.89 -6.13
C GLY A 198 0.40 3.76 -7.11
N VAL A 199 -0.18 3.78 -8.31
CA VAL A 199 -0.09 2.78 -9.39
C VAL A 199 1.29 2.11 -9.49
N ILE A 200 1.34 0.78 -9.66
CA ILE A 200 2.59 0.02 -9.89
C ILE A 200 3.29 0.65 -11.10
N LEU A 201 4.42 1.31 -10.85
CA LEU A 201 5.22 1.94 -11.88
C LEU A 201 6.55 1.22 -11.91
N SER A 202 6.70 0.32 -12.90
CA SER A 202 8.02 -0.19 -13.24
C SER A 202 8.89 0.98 -13.71
N PRO A 203 10.20 1.00 -13.38
CA PRO A 203 11.14 1.95 -13.96
C PRO A 203 11.20 1.92 -15.50
N LEU A 204 10.69 0.85 -16.13
CA LEU A 204 10.55 0.75 -17.58
C LEU A 204 9.36 1.56 -18.12
N LEU A 205 8.38 1.86 -17.28
CA LEU A 205 7.08 2.43 -17.68
C LEU A 205 6.95 3.88 -17.21
N VAL A 206 8.05 4.64 -17.21
CA VAL A 206 8.03 6.06 -16.82
C VAL A 206 7.39 6.93 -17.90
N HIS A 207 7.63 6.60 -19.18
CA HIS A 207 7.17 7.40 -20.33
C HIS A 207 6.29 6.65 -21.34
N PRO A 208 5.37 5.74 -20.93
CA PRO A 208 4.47 5.12 -21.88
C PRO A 208 3.58 6.20 -22.52
N ILE A 209 3.35 6.01 -23.80
CA ILE A 209 2.49 6.81 -24.64
C ILE A 209 1.03 6.51 -24.32
N ASP A 210 0.19 7.55 -24.33
CA ASP A 210 -1.26 7.42 -24.23
C ASP A 210 -1.87 6.69 -25.44
N ASN A 211 -2.38 5.48 -25.23
CA ASN A 211 -3.04 4.66 -26.26
C ASN A 211 -4.22 5.39 -26.93
N LYS A 212 -4.95 6.27 -26.23
CA LYS A 212 -6.05 7.05 -26.82
C LYS A 212 -5.56 8.00 -27.92
N ILE A 213 -4.32 8.47 -27.80
CA ILE A 213 -3.69 9.31 -28.82
C ILE A 213 -3.34 8.47 -30.05
N ILE A 214 -2.92 7.22 -29.85
CA ILE A 214 -2.62 6.28 -30.94
C ILE A 214 -3.89 5.92 -31.72
N GLU A 215 -5.02 5.70 -31.05
CA GLU A 215 -6.29 5.33 -31.70
C GLU A 215 -6.71 6.30 -32.83
N MET A 216 -6.37 7.58 -32.69
CA MET A 216 -6.71 8.63 -33.65
C MET A 216 -5.72 8.76 -34.82
N ARG A 217 -4.62 8.00 -34.81
CA ARG A 217 -3.56 8.13 -35.82
C ARG A 217 -3.81 7.29 -37.06
N SER A 218 -3.17 7.68 -38.15
CA SER A 218 -3.12 6.86 -39.35
C SER A 218 -1.99 5.83 -39.23
N ALA A 219 -2.33 4.55 -39.40
CA ALA A 219 -1.36 3.46 -39.47
C ALA A 219 -0.78 3.23 -40.88
N LYS A 220 -1.17 4.02 -41.89
CA LYS A 220 -0.87 3.76 -43.31
C LYS A 220 0.62 3.76 -43.66
N GLU A 221 1.42 4.54 -42.93
CA GLU A 221 2.87 4.71 -43.20
C GLU A 221 3.74 3.79 -42.34
N LEU A 222 3.13 2.95 -41.50
CA LEU A 222 3.87 2.04 -40.63
C LEU A 222 4.39 0.84 -41.42
N ASP A 223 5.65 0.48 -41.16
CA ASP A 223 6.20 -0.79 -41.64
C ASP A 223 5.61 -1.93 -40.79
N THR A 224 4.67 -2.66 -41.37
CA THR A 224 4.09 -3.88 -40.79
C THR A 224 4.71 -5.14 -41.39
N SER A 225 5.98 -5.10 -41.81
CA SER A 225 6.68 -6.32 -42.25
C SER A 225 7.10 -7.16 -41.04
N SER A 226 6.76 -8.45 -41.02
CA SER A 226 7.04 -9.41 -39.93
C SER A 226 8.52 -9.86 -39.87
N ARG A 227 9.47 -8.95 -40.06
CA ARG A 227 10.89 -9.30 -40.10
C ARG A 227 11.33 -9.86 -38.74
N ARG A 228 11.82 -11.11 -38.73
CA ARG A 228 12.21 -11.87 -37.53
C ARG A 228 11.08 -12.18 -36.53
N VAL A 229 9.82 -12.01 -36.93
CA VAL A 229 8.67 -12.43 -36.12
C VAL A 229 7.93 -13.51 -36.89
N ARG A 230 7.69 -14.66 -36.24
CA ARG A 230 7.03 -15.81 -36.87
C ARG A 230 5.52 -15.65 -36.81
N GLU A 231 4.85 -15.74 -37.95
CA GLU A 231 3.39 -15.86 -37.98
C GLU A 231 2.98 -17.26 -37.50
N ILE A 232 2.01 -17.34 -36.59
CA ILE A 232 1.40 -18.59 -36.13
C ILE A 232 0.00 -18.69 -36.70
N TRP A 233 -0.32 -19.88 -37.22
CA TRP A 233 -1.55 -20.13 -37.97
C TRP A 233 -2.58 -20.92 -37.17
N THR A 234 -2.13 -21.74 -36.24
CA THR A 234 -2.96 -22.76 -35.57
C THR A 234 -2.60 -22.92 -34.09
N ASN A 235 -3.54 -23.44 -33.30
CA ASN A 235 -3.30 -23.78 -31.90
C ASN A 235 -2.21 -24.85 -31.77
N GLU A 236 -2.20 -25.86 -32.66
CA GLU A 236 -1.21 -26.95 -32.62
C GLU A 236 0.21 -26.45 -32.88
N GLU A 237 0.37 -25.42 -33.72
CA GLU A 237 1.66 -24.76 -33.91
C GLU A 237 2.07 -23.97 -32.66
N MET A 238 1.14 -23.28 -32.02
CA MET A 238 1.41 -22.54 -30.79
C MET A 238 1.83 -23.47 -29.65
N ASP A 239 1.11 -24.58 -29.44
CA ASP A 239 1.42 -25.56 -28.40
C ASP A 239 2.81 -26.18 -28.62
N ARG A 240 3.13 -26.53 -29.86
CA ARG A 240 4.47 -27.00 -30.22
C ARG A 240 5.56 -25.97 -29.91
N LEU A 241 5.33 -24.70 -30.22
CA LEU A 241 6.30 -23.63 -29.93
C LEU A 241 6.50 -23.42 -28.43
N LEU A 242 5.45 -23.57 -27.63
CA LEU A 242 5.51 -23.50 -26.16
C LEU A 242 6.29 -24.69 -25.56
N GLU A 243 6.20 -25.87 -26.16
CA GLU A 243 6.93 -27.07 -25.72
C GLU A 243 8.41 -27.08 -26.15
N GLU A 244 8.70 -26.63 -27.38
CA GLU A 244 10.04 -26.73 -27.97
C GLU A 244 11.01 -25.60 -27.54
N ASN A 245 10.48 -24.47 -27.06
CA ASN A 245 11.28 -23.26 -26.79
C ASN A 245 11.23 -22.86 -25.32
N ALA A 246 12.37 -22.41 -24.79
CA ALA A 246 12.45 -21.90 -23.43
C ALA A 246 11.64 -20.61 -23.28
N HIS A 247 11.61 -19.76 -24.30
CA HIS A 247 10.90 -18.49 -24.28
C HIS A 247 10.09 -18.26 -25.55
N LEU A 248 8.84 -17.83 -25.39
CA LEU A 248 7.97 -17.42 -26.49
C LEU A 248 7.35 -16.07 -26.16
N PHE A 249 7.49 -15.11 -27.06
CA PHE A 249 6.80 -13.82 -27.00
C PHE A 249 5.81 -13.73 -28.15
N ILE A 250 4.52 -13.56 -27.83
CA ILE A 250 3.45 -13.59 -28.84
C ILE A 250 2.59 -12.33 -28.77
N LEU A 251 2.30 -11.76 -29.94
CA LEU A 251 1.37 -10.64 -30.11
C LEU A 251 0.21 -11.04 -31.03
N PHE A 252 -1.01 -11.01 -30.50
CA PHE A 252 -2.24 -11.06 -31.30
C PHE A 252 -2.54 -9.64 -31.77
N TRP A 253 -2.85 -9.42 -33.05
CA TRP A 253 -3.08 -8.07 -33.57
C TRP A 253 -4.01 -8.05 -34.79
N SER A 254 -4.57 -6.87 -35.12
CA SER A 254 -5.45 -6.71 -36.29
C SER A 254 -5.27 -5.37 -36.99
N HIS A 255 -5.11 -5.35 -38.31
CA HIS A 255 -5.03 -4.06 -39.03
C HIS A 255 -6.32 -3.22 -38.94
N SER A 256 -7.43 -3.78 -38.43
CA SER A 256 -8.67 -3.05 -38.16
C SER A 256 -8.59 -2.15 -36.93
N ASP A 257 -7.62 -2.38 -36.05
CA ASP A 257 -7.39 -1.62 -34.82
C ASP A 257 -6.04 -0.87 -34.95
N THR A 258 -6.12 0.46 -34.95
CA THR A 258 -4.96 1.34 -35.12
C THR A 258 -3.90 1.08 -34.05
N THR A 259 -4.31 0.93 -32.79
CA THR A 259 -3.44 0.70 -31.64
C THR A 259 -2.66 -0.60 -31.79
N SER A 260 -3.35 -1.68 -32.18
CA SER A 260 -2.71 -2.97 -32.45
C SER A 260 -1.71 -2.92 -33.61
N THR A 261 -1.99 -2.11 -34.63
CA THR A 261 -1.07 -1.96 -35.78
C THR A 261 0.21 -1.23 -35.36
N HIS A 262 0.09 -0.20 -34.51
CA HIS A 262 1.25 0.49 -33.93
C HIS A 262 2.05 -0.42 -33.00
N ALA A 263 1.36 -1.20 -32.14
CA ALA A 263 2.00 -2.18 -31.27
C ALA A 263 2.77 -3.23 -32.07
N PHE A 264 2.18 -3.74 -33.17
CA PHE A 264 2.85 -4.70 -34.05
C PHE A 264 4.09 -4.10 -34.74
N ALA A 265 4.00 -2.86 -35.23
CA ALA A 265 5.15 -2.17 -35.82
C ALA A 265 6.30 -2.01 -34.79
N LEU A 266 5.99 -1.61 -33.54
CA LEU A 266 6.99 -1.54 -32.47
C LEU A 266 7.57 -2.91 -32.12
N PHE A 267 6.73 -3.94 -32.02
CA PHE A 267 7.16 -5.30 -31.71
C PHE A 267 8.08 -5.87 -32.80
N SER A 268 7.75 -5.64 -34.07
CA SER A 268 8.58 -6.06 -35.20
C SER A 268 9.85 -5.23 -35.37
N ASN A 269 9.90 -4.01 -34.83
CA ASN A 269 11.16 -3.26 -34.72
C ASN A 269 12.01 -3.78 -33.56
N ALA A 270 11.38 -4.09 -32.43
CA ALA A 270 12.06 -4.65 -31.26
C ALA A 270 12.74 -6.00 -31.57
N SER A 271 12.11 -6.84 -32.40
CA SER A 271 12.69 -8.12 -32.86
C SER A 271 14.01 -7.96 -33.64
N GLN A 272 14.21 -6.80 -34.27
CA GLN A 272 15.43 -6.49 -35.00
C GLN A 272 16.54 -6.00 -34.07
N LEU A 273 16.17 -5.35 -32.97
CA LEU A 273 17.09 -4.89 -31.93
C LEU A 273 17.52 -6.01 -30.98
N LEU A 274 16.68 -7.04 -30.81
CA LEU A 274 16.98 -8.18 -29.95
C LEU A 274 18.05 -9.07 -30.62
N PRO A 275 19.07 -9.54 -29.87
CA PRO A 275 19.99 -10.54 -30.39
C PRO A 275 19.25 -11.85 -30.70
N VAL A 276 19.75 -12.62 -31.68
CA VAL A 276 19.14 -13.91 -32.05
C VAL A 276 19.50 -14.94 -31.00
N TYR A 277 18.49 -15.49 -30.32
CA TYR A 277 18.63 -16.56 -29.35
C TYR A 277 18.03 -17.84 -29.90
N LYS A 278 18.70 -18.99 -29.66
CA LYS A 278 18.28 -20.27 -30.22
C LYS A 278 17.02 -20.84 -29.56
N ASP A 279 16.76 -20.44 -28.33
CA ASP A 279 15.73 -20.92 -27.42
C ASP A 279 14.58 -19.92 -27.23
N THR A 280 14.60 -18.81 -27.99
CA THR A 280 13.62 -17.73 -27.89
C THR A 280 12.93 -17.54 -29.24
N VAL A 281 11.61 -17.54 -29.23
CA VAL A 281 10.78 -17.28 -30.42
C VAL A 281 9.97 -16.01 -30.21
N LEU A 282 9.98 -15.14 -31.22
CA LEU A 282 9.09 -13.98 -31.31
C LEU A 282 8.04 -14.32 -32.37
N ALA A 283 6.78 -14.24 -32.00
CA ALA A 283 5.68 -14.68 -32.81
C ALA A 283 4.52 -13.67 -32.83
N HIS A 284 3.69 -13.76 -33.87
CA HIS A 284 2.48 -12.97 -33.96
C HIS A 284 1.31 -13.76 -34.57
N VAL A 285 0.09 -13.31 -34.30
CA VAL A 285 -1.14 -13.86 -34.88
C VAL A 285 -1.95 -12.71 -35.47
N PRO A 286 -2.05 -12.61 -36.81
CA PRO A 286 -2.91 -11.62 -37.46
C PRO A 286 -4.38 -12.06 -37.37
N CYS A 287 -5.12 -11.51 -36.41
CA CYS A 287 -6.50 -11.91 -36.11
C CYS A 287 -7.52 -11.54 -37.20
N HIS A 288 -7.17 -10.62 -38.10
CA HIS A 288 -7.97 -10.33 -39.29
C HIS A 288 -7.89 -11.43 -40.36
N ILE A 289 -6.89 -12.31 -40.27
CA ILE A 289 -6.72 -13.50 -41.13
C ILE A 289 -7.22 -14.75 -40.40
N HIS A 290 -6.76 -14.94 -39.16
CA HIS A 290 -7.04 -16.13 -38.34
C HIS A 290 -8.16 -15.87 -37.32
N ILE A 291 -9.35 -15.50 -37.81
CA ILE A 291 -10.49 -15.07 -36.97
C ILE A 291 -10.88 -16.15 -35.95
N ASP A 292 -10.93 -17.41 -36.37
CA ASP A 292 -11.31 -18.53 -35.50
C ASP A 292 -10.30 -18.77 -34.37
N PHE A 293 -9.01 -18.55 -34.65
CA PHE A 293 -7.95 -18.66 -33.64
C PHE A 293 -8.02 -17.51 -32.62
N CYS A 294 -8.42 -16.32 -33.07
CA CYS A 294 -8.59 -15.15 -32.20
C CYS A 294 -10.01 -14.99 -31.62
N ALA A 295 -10.88 -15.99 -31.77
CA ALA A 295 -12.24 -15.92 -31.27
C ALA A 295 -12.23 -15.77 -29.74
N GLY A 296 -12.88 -14.71 -29.23
CA GLY A 296 -12.97 -14.40 -27.80
C GLY A 296 -11.97 -13.35 -27.28
N LEU A 297 -11.03 -12.89 -28.11
CA LEU A 297 -10.17 -11.76 -27.78
C LEU A 297 -10.96 -10.44 -27.73
N ARG A 298 -10.66 -9.60 -26.74
CA ARG A 298 -11.17 -8.22 -26.65
C ARG A 298 -10.20 -7.26 -27.35
N SER A 299 -10.64 -6.03 -27.65
CA SER A 299 -9.78 -5.01 -28.29
C SER A 299 -8.46 -4.78 -27.55
N ARG A 300 -8.49 -4.83 -26.21
CA ARG A 300 -7.29 -4.67 -25.37
C ARG A 300 -6.26 -5.79 -25.54
N ASP A 301 -6.71 -6.99 -25.93
CA ASP A 301 -5.84 -8.15 -26.07
C ASP A 301 -5.08 -8.09 -27.41
N LEU A 302 -5.57 -7.30 -28.39
CA LEU A 302 -4.98 -7.13 -29.72
C LEU A 302 -3.71 -6.26 -29.73
N HIS A 303 -3.33 -5.65 -28.61
CA HIS A 303 -2.09 -4.88 -28.49
C HIS A 303 -1.26 -5.29 -27.28
N MET A 304 -1.57 -6.47 -26.71
CA MET A 304 -0.85 -7.01 -25.57
C MET A 304 0.14 -8.09 -26.03
N ILE A 305 1.41 -7.89 -25.71
CA ILE A 305 2.45 -8.91 -25.91
C ILE A 305 2.43 -9.83 -24.68
N VAL A 306 2.34 -11.13 -24.91
CA VAL A 306 2.38 -12.15 -23.85
C VAL A 306 3.74 -12.84 -23.88
N GLY A 307 4.42 -12.87 -22.73
CA GLY A 307 5.68 -13.57 -22.53
C GLY A 307 5.47 -14.91 -21.82
N TYR A 308 6.05 -15.96 -22.40
CA TYR A 308 6.08 -17.31 -21.87
C TYR A 308 7.51 -17.72 -21.51
N SER A 309 7.63 -18.50 -20.45
CA SER A 309 8.87 -19.17 -20.05
C SER A 309 8.55 -20.63 -19.73
N ASN A 310 9.21 -21.56 -20.43
CA ASN A 310 9.03 -23.00 -20.30
C ASN A 310 7.55 -23.43 -20.34
N GLY A 311 6.82 -22.93 -21.35
CA GLY A 311 5.39 -23.22 -21.55
C GLY A 311 4.42 -22.48 -20.61
N ALA A 312 4.90 -21.83 -19.55
CA ALA A 312 4.06 -21.07 -18.63
C ALA A 312 4.01 -19.58 -18.99
N LYS A 313 2.83 -18.96 -18.90
CA LYS A 313 2.68 -17.50 -19.01
C LYS A 313 3.33 -16.85 -17.80
N VAL A 314 4.25 -15.91 -18.03
CA VAL A 314 5.04 -15.27 -16.96
C VAL A 314 4.89 -13.76 -16.88
N SER A 315 4.65 -13.08 -18.00
CA SER A 315 4.54 -11.62 -18.03
C SER A 315 3.73 -11.14 -19.23
N THR A 316 3.22 -9.92 -19.17
CA THR A 316 2.50 -9.26 -20.28
C THR A 316 2.92 -7.80 -20.38
N MET A 317 2.94 -7.27 -21.60
CA MET A 317 3.21 -5.85 -21.88
C MET A 317 2.10 -5.29 -22.77
N SER A 318 1.33 -4.33 -22.25
CA SER A 318 0.27 -3.60 -22.99
C SER A 318 0.62 -2.14 -23.24
N GLU A 319 1.56 -1.59 -22.48
CA GLU A 319 2.00 -0.20 -22.63
C GLU A 319 2.89 -0.06 -23.86
N MET A 320 2.80 1.08 -24.55
CA MET A 320 3.66 1.42 -25.68
C MET A 320 4.55 2.59 -25.29
N GLU A 321 5.84 2.53 -25.61
CA GLU A 321 6.73 3.70 -25.57
C GLU A 321 7.51 3.71 -26.88
N ASP A 322 8.43 2.77 -27.05
CA ASP A 322 9.18 2.56 -28.28
C ASP A 322 9.61 1.08 -28.42
N ALA A 323 10.37 0.77 -29.47
CA ALA A 323 10.91 -0.58 -29.68
C ALA A 323 11.98 -0.98 -28.64
N VAL A 324 12.60 0.01 -27.98
CA VAL A 324 13.61 -0.21 -26.94
C VAL A 324 12.96 -0.74 -25.67
N LEU A 325 11.79 -0.22 -25.29
CA LEU A 325 10.98 -0.74 -24.18
C LEU A 325 10.70 -2.24 -24.35
N TYR A 326 10.15 -2.64 -25.51
CA TYR A 326 9.81 -4.04 -25.77
C TYR A 326 11.04 -4.95 -25.75
N ARG A 327 12.16 -4.51 -26.35
CA ARG A 327 13.43 -5.24 -26.27
C ARG A 327 13.87 -5.42 -24.82
N ASP A 328 13.89 -4.35 -24.04
CA ASP A 328 14.39 -4.39 -22.66
C ASP A 328 13.47 -5.21 -21.74
N TRP A 329 12.15 -5.15 -21.93
CA TRP A 329 11.19 -6.02 -21.26
C TRP A 329 11.42 -7.50 -21.61
N MET A 330 11.57 -7.84 -22.90
CA MET A 330 11.86 -9.22 -23.33
C MET A 330 13.19 -9.73 -22.75
N GLU A 331 14.21 -8.87 -22.67
CA GLU A 331 15.49 -9.21 -22.03
C GLU A 331 15.33 -9.55 -20.55
N ILE A 332 14.50 -8.80 -19.80
CA ILE A 332 14.21 -9.09 -18.38
C ILE A 332 13.46 -10.40 -18.24
N VAL A 333 12.38 -10.59 -19.01
CA VAL A 333 11.56 -11.82 -18.95
C VAL A 333 12.42 -13.05 -19.21
N ARG A 334 13.32 -12.98 -20.20
CA ARG A 334 14.23 -14.08 -20.52
C ARG A 334 15.27 -14.32 -19.43
N ALA A 335 15.76 -13.26 -18.79
CA ALA A 335 16.78 -13.39 -17.75
C ALA A 335 16.24 -14.00 -16.44
N GLY A 336 14.92 -14.12 -16.30
CA GLY A 336 14.25 -14.70 -15.14
C GLY A 336 13.82 -13.65 -14.11
N PRO A 337 13.03 -14.08 -13.09
CA PRO A 337 12.51 -13.18 -12.06
C PRO A 337 13.61 -12.64 -11.14
N ILE A 338 14.66 -13.43 -10.88
CA ILE A 338 15.86 -13.04 -10.13
C ILE A 338 17.12 -13.62 -10.76
N ARG A 339 18.26 -12.94 -10.60
CA ARG A 339 19.58 -13.42 -11.06
C ARG A 339 20.58 -13.46 -9.91
N GLU A 340 21.32 -14.55 -9.81
CA GLU A 340 22.44 -14.65 -8.87
C GLU A 340 23.64 -13.84 -9.39
N LEU A 341 24.29 -13.09 -8.50
CA LEU A 341 25.57 -12.44 -8.75
C LEU A 341 26.65 -13.23 -8.00
N THR A 342 27.57 -13.82 -8.75
CA THR A 342 28.55 -14.77 -8.19
C THR A 342 29.90 -14.13 -7.93
N SER A 343 30.24 -13.07 -8.69
CA SER A 343 31.51 -12.36 -8.55
C SER A 343 31.37 -11.00 -7.88
N VAL A 344 32.47 -10.53 -7.25
CA VAL A 344 32.52 -9.21 -6.63
C VAL A 344 32.45 -8.11 -7.70
N GLU A 345 33.00 -8.37 -8.87
CA GLU A 345 33.00 -7.50 -10.04
C GLU A 345 31.57 -7.29 -10.55
N GLU A 346 30.80 -8.36 -10.75
CA GLU A 346 29.38 -8.29 -11.12
C GLU A 346 28.58 -7.45 -10.14
N VAL A 347 28.77 -7.68 -8.83
CA VAL A 347 28.10 -6.90 -7.80
C VAL A 347 28.46 -5.41 -7.91
N LYS A 348 29.72 -5.07 -8.18
CA LYS A 348 30.14 -3.67 -8.38
C LYS A 348 29.56 -3.08 -9.66
N GLU A 349 29.43 -3.83 -10.74
CA GLU A 349 28.82 -3.37 -11.99
C GLU A 349 27.32 -3.11 -11.82
N VAL A 350 26.59 -4.07 -11.25
CA VAL A 350 25.16 -3.93 -10.99
C VAL A 350 24.91 -2.80 -10.01
N LYS A 351 25.69 -2.66 -8.93
CA LYS A 351 25.58 -1.49 -8.03
C LYS A 351 25.82 -0.16 -8.74
N ARG A 352 26.61 -0.14 -9.82
CA ARG A 352 26.82 1.01 -10.71
C ARG A 352 25.72 1.16 -11.78
N GLY A 353 24.64 0.38 -11.67
CA GLY A 353 23.51 0.39 -12.58
C GLY A 353 23.79 -0.25 -13.93
N PHE A 354 24.92 -0.92 -14.13
CA PHE A 354 25.22 -1.60 -15.39
C PHE A 354 24.71 -3.04 -15.34
N VAL A 355 23.76 -3.35 -16.21
CA VAL A 355 23.20 -4.69 -16.41
C VAL A 355 23.29 -5.03 -17.89
N ASP A 356 24.01 -6.11 -18.21
CA ASP A 356 24.24 -6.58 -19.58
C ASP A 356 24.75 -5.46 -20.52
N GLY A 357 25.68 -4.62 -20.01
CA GLY A 357 26.30 -3.51 -20.74
C GLY A 357 25.43 -2.25 -20.87
N LYS A 358 24.21 -2.25 -20.36
CA LYS A 358 23.29 -1.10 -20.38
C LYS A 358 23.13 -0.49 -18.99
N ARG A 359 23.01 0.83 -18.93
CA ARG A 359 22.73 1.53 -17.68
C ARG A 359 21.23 1.49 -17.39
N ARG A 360 20.86 0.98 -16.21
CA ARG A 360 19.48 0.86 -15.72
C ARG A 360 19.24 1.88 -14.61
N TYR A 361 18.02 2.41 -14.57
CA TYR A 361 17.64 3.43 -13.58
C TYR A 361 17.72 2.87 -12.16
N ALA A 362 17.04 1.76 -11.90
CA ALA A 362 17.03 1.11 -10.61
C ALA A 362 17.34 -0.38 -10.74
N VAL A 363 18.09 -0.90 -9.77
CA VAL A 363 18.35 -2.33 -9.61
C VAL A 363 18.25 -2.69 -8.12
N THR A 364 17.70 -3.86 -7.81
CA THR A 364 17.60 -4.34 -6.43
C THR A 364 18.54 -5.53 -6.26
N ILE A 365 19.38 -5.48 -5.22
CA ILE A 365 20.30 -6.55 -4.85
C ILE A 365 19.98 -6.99 -3.44
N ALA A 366 19.68 -8.27 -3.29
CA ALA A 366 19.50 -8.91 -2.01
C ALA A 366 20.73 -9.75 -1.62
N ASN A 367 20.99 -9.89 -0.34
CA ASN A 367 22.01 -10.80 0.20
C ASN A 367 21.33 -11.74 1.17
N PHE A 368 21.59 -13.04 1.05
CA PHE A 368 21.00 -14.07 1.91
C PHE A 368 22.08 -15.04 2.39
N PRO A 369 21.92 -15.62 3.59
CA PRO A 369 22.87 -16.59 4.12
C PRO A 369 22.90 -17.90 3.33
N SER A 370 21.74 -18.38 2.87
CA SER A 370 21.62 -19.59 2.05
C SER A 370 20.35 -19.55 1.20
N ARG A 371 20.22 -20.49 0.25
CA ARG A 371 19.01 -20.63 -0.59
C ARG A 371 17.87 -21.34 0.13
N GLU A 372 18.19 -22.05 1.20
CA GLU A 372 17.22 -22.74 2.05
C GLU A 372 16.56 -21.78 3.06
N ASP A 373 17.11 -20.57 3.21
CA ASP A 373 16.59 -19.55 4.10
C ASP A 373 15.17 -19.10 3.69
N MET A 374 14.28 -18.96 4.67
CA MET A 374 12.90 -18.57 4.42
C MET A 374 12.77 -17.17 3.81
N THR A 375 13.66 -16.25 4.16
CA THR A 375 13.67 -14.89 3.61
C THR A 375 14.08 -14.88 2.14
N PHE A 376 14.96 -15.79 1.72
CA PHE A 376 15.28 -16.00 0.30
C PHE A 376 14.04 -16.49 -0.46
N ARG A 377 13.33 -17.49 0.08
CA ARG A 377 12.09 -17.99 -0.54
C ARG A 377 11.01 -16.92 -0.65
N HIS A 378 10.86 -16.07 0.36
CA HIS A 378 9.90 -14.96 0.29
C HIS A 378 10.30 -13.91 -0.75
N TYR A 379 11.60 -13.67 -0.93
CA TYR A 379 12.11 -12.82 -2.00
C TYR A 379 11.87 -13.41 -3.39
N GLU A 380 12.06 -14.73 -3.58
CA GLU A 380 11.69 -15.43 -4.81
C GLU A 380 10.19 -15.27 -5.12
N MET A 381 9.32 -15.49 -4.14
CA MET A 381 7.87 -15.31 -4.30
C MET A 381 7.49 -13.88 -4.71
N ALA A 382 8.14 -12.88 -4.11
CA ALA A 382 7.91 -11.48 -4.46
C ALA A 382 8.40 -11.17 -5.88
N ALA A 383 9.56 -11.70 -6.27
CA ALA A 383 10.13 -11.51 -7.59
C ALA A 383 9.29 -12.17 -8.70
N ASP A 384 8.75 -13.36 -8.45
CA ASP A 384 7.82 -14.03 -9.37
C ASP A 384 6.58 -13.18 -9.65
N LYS A 385 6.06 -12.49 -8.62
CA LYS A 385 4.92 -11.57 -8.78
C LYS A 385 5.27 -10.29 -9.57
N LEU A 386 6.55 -9.95 -9.62
CA LEU A 386 7.07 -8.76 -10.29
C LEU A 386 7.81 -9.10 -11.60
N PHE A 387 7.60 -10.31 -12.12
CA PHE A 387 8.37 -10.83 -13.24
C PHE A 387 8.18 -9.99 -14.52
N GLY A 388 9.31 -9.53 -15.06
CA GLY A 388 9.38 -8.72 -16.28
C GLY A 388 9.40 -7.22 -16.00
N GLN A 389 9.26 -6.79 -14.74
CA GLN A 389 9.09 -5.37 -14.40
C GLN A 389 10.31 -4.74 -13.71
N TYR A 390 11.12 -5.52 -13.00
CA TYR A 390 12.24 -5.00 -12.19
C TYR A 390 13.50 -5.82 -12.40
N TYR A 391 14.66 -5.17 -12.26
CA TYR A 391 15.97 -5.83 -12.28
C TYR A 391 16.35 -6.29 -10.88
N LEU A 392 16.05 -7.57 -10.60
CA LEU A 392 16.22 -8.17 -9.28
C LEU A 392 17.40 -9.15 -9.26
N PHE A 393 18.26 -8.98 -8.26
CA PHE A 393 19.48 -9.77 -8.11
C PHE A 393 19.63 -10.27 -6.68
N TYR A 394 20.43 -11.31 -6.50
CA TYR A 394 20.82 -11.76 -5.17
C TYR A 394 22.27 -12.25 -5.10
N THR A 395 22.81 -12.31 -3.88
CA THR A 395 24.07 -13.00 -3.56
C THR A 395 23.87 -13.91 -2.36
N ILE A 396 24.59 -15.03 -2.33
CA ILE A 396 24.66 -15.92 -1.16
C ILE A 396 25.96 -15.63 -0.42
N LYS A 397 25.86 -15.08 0.79
CA LYS A 397 27.00 -14.70 1.64
C LYS A 397 26.63 -14.86 3.11
N GLU A 398 27.59 -15.27 3.93
CA GLU A 398 27.41 -15.34 5.39
C GLU A 398 27.04 -13.96 5.95
N GLY A 399 25.94 -13.90 6.71
CA GLY A 399 25.45 -12.67 7.31
C GLY A 399 23.92 -12.65 7.45
N LEU A 400 23.40 -11.52 7.93
CA LEU A 400 21.96 -11.29 8.00
C LEU A 400 21.38 -11.00 6.61
N PRO A 401 20.14 -11.45 6.34
CA PRO A 401 19.47 -11.13 5.09
C PRO A 401 19.29 -9.63 4.93
N SER A 402 19.47 -9.12 3.72
CA SER A 402 19.32 -7.69 3.43
C SER A 402 18.88 -7.48 1.99
N ILE A 403 18.00 -6.51 1.75
CA ILE A 403 17.54 -6.14 0.40
C ILE A 403 17.81 -4.65 0.22
N GLN A 404 18.42 -4.29 -0.91
CA GLN A 404 18.79 -2.90 -1.20
C GLN A 404 18.52 -2.54 -2.65
N THR A 405 17.86 -1.41 -2.87
CA THR A 405 17.64 -0.85 -4.20
C THR A 405 18.63 0.28 -4.45
N TYR A 406 19.28 0.24 -5.61
CA TYR A 406 20.26 1.21 -6.07
C TYR A 406 19.66 2.00 -7.23
N ARG A 407 19.42 3.30 -7.03
CA ARG A 407 18.89 4.23 -8.04
C ARG A 407 20.01 5.04 -8.67
N HIS A 408 20.35 4.71 -9.90
CA HIS A 408 21.34 5.42 -10.70
C HIS A 408 20.79 6.71 -11.28
N GLY A 409 21.53 7.79 -11.09
CA GLY A 409 21.14 9.13 -11.54
C GLY A 409 20.68 10.04 -10.40
N GLU A 410 20.28 9.47 -9.26
CA GLU A 410 19.97 10.26 -8.06
C GLU A 410 21.23 10.60 -7.25
N ALA A 411 21.35 11.87 -6.87
CA ALA A 411 22.49 12.38 -6.11
C ALA A 411 22.41 12.02 -4.62
N ILE A 412 21.21 12.12 -4.02
CA ILE A 412 21.01 12.01 -2.57
C ILE A 412 20.58 10.59 -2.19
N PHE A 413 19.45 10.12 -2.70
CA PHE A 413 18.83 8.85 -2.31
C PHE A 413 19.18 7.72 -3.27
N ARG A 414 20.48 7.56 -3.52
CA ARG A 414 21.03 6.55 -4.45
C ARG A 414 20.85 5.12 -3.97
N ARG A 415 20.75 4.88 -2.65
CA ARG A 415 20.62 3.56 -2.05
C ARG A 415 19.52 3.58 -0.99
N LEU A 416 18.56 2.68 -1.13
CA LEU A 416 17.48 2.45 -0.18
C LEU A 416 17.56 1.01 0.33
N GLY A 417 17.37 0.81 1.63
CA GLY A 417 17.38 -0.52 2.25
C GLY A 417 15.97 -0.91 2.69
N HIS A 418 15.66 -2.20 2.60
CA HIS A 418 14.45 -2.78 3.19
C HIS A 418 14.61 -2.83 4.71
N VAL A 419 13.62 -2.31 5.45
CA VAL A 419 13.63 -2.23 6.92
C VAL A 419 12.48 -3.03 7.54
N ASP A 420 11.45 -3.36 6.74
CA ASP A 420 10.26 -4.06 7.22
C ASP A 420 10.49 -5.58 7.35
N GLU A 421 9.44 -6.30 7.74
CA GLU A 421 9.43 -7.76 7.78
C GLU A 421 9.77 -8.37 6.40
N PHE A 422 10.42 -9.53 6.43
CA PHE A 422 10.78 -10.30 5.23
C PHE A 422 9.60 -11.17 4.76
N ASP A 423 8.38 -10.64 4.73
CA ASP A 423 7.26 -11.30 4.08
C ASP A 423 7.17 -10.90 2.58
N PRO A 424 6.59 -11.76 1.71
CA PRO A 424 6.58 -11.49 0.27
C PRO A 424 5.91 -10.17 -0.12
N LEU A 425 4.89 -9.72 0.63
CA LEU A 425 4.14 -8.52 0.30
C LEU A 425 4.93 -7.26 0.66
N SER A 426 5.55 -7.23 1.83
CA SER A 426 6.41 -6.12 2.24
C SER A 426 7.63 -5.99 1.33
N ILE A 427 8.24 -7.12 0.95
CA ILE A 427 9.34 -7.14 -0.04
C ILE A 427 8.87 -6.57 -1.39
N ALA A 428 7.73 -7.03 -1.91
CA ALA A 428 7.21 -6.52 -3.18
C ALA A 428 6.90 -5.01 -3.12
N ARG A 429 6.29 -4.54 -2.03
CA ARG A 429 6.02 -3.11 -1.80
C ARG A 429 7.31 -2.30 -1.77
N PHE A 430 8.33 -2.76 -1.05
CA PHE A 430 9.64 -2.13 -1.02
C PHE A 430 10.25 -2.06 -2.43
N ILE A 431 10.24 -3.14 -3.19
CA ILE A 431 10.78 -3.14 -4.57
C ILE A 431 10.05 -2.11 -5.42
N ILE A 432 8.71 -2.10 -5.39
CA ILE A 432 7.89 -1.17 -6.17
C ILE A 432 8.18 0.29 -5.78
N SER A 433 8.21 0.61 -4.48
CA SER A 433 8.38 1.99 -4.01
C SER A 433 9.82 2.49 -4.20
N SER A 434 10.81 1.67 -3.83
CA SER A 434 12.23 2.04 -3.85
C SER A 434 12.83 2.11 -5.25
N SER A 435 12.20 1.49 -6.25
CA SER A 435 12.67 1.53 -7.64
C SER A 435 12.19 2.78 -8.40
N ARG A 436 11.23 3.53 -7.85
CA ARG A 436 10.67 4.71 -8.51
C ARG A 436 11.65 5.89 -8.49
N PRO A 437 11.67 6.72 -9.54
CA PRO A 437 12.35 7.99 -9.48
C PRO A 437 11.76 8.91 -8.41
N THR A 438 12.62 9.55 -7.63
CA THR A 438 12.19 10.57 -6.65
C THR A 438 11.58 11.79 -7.36
N ILE A 439 12.18 12.20 -8.48
CA ILE A 439 11.66 13.24 -9.37
C ILE A 439 11.49 12.60 -10.75
N ILE A 440 10.28 12.63 -11.28
CA ILE A 440 9.95 12.00 -12.56
C ILE A 440 10.19 13.01 -13.69
N PRO A 441 11.11 12.76 -14.63
CA PRO A 441 11.21 13.59 -15.82
C PRO A 441 9.95 13.40 -16.67
N ILE A 442 9.36 14.47 -17.19
CA ILE A 442 8.14 14.38 -18.02
C ILE A 442 8.26 15.07 -19.39
N SER A 443 9.38 15.74 -19.64
CA SER A 443 9.59 16.58 -20.84
C SER A 443 9.48 15.81 -22.16
N THR A 444 9.74 14.51 -22.16
CA THR A 444 9.69 13.66 -23.35
C THR A 444 8.49 12.70 -23.38
N GLY A 445 7.48 12.95 -22.54
CA GLY A 445 6.34 12.05 -22.31
C GLY A 445 6.30 11.56 -20.87
N PHE A 446 5.18 10.93 -20.47
CA PHE A 446 4.95 10.43 -19.10
C PHE A 446 3.84 9.38 -19.06
N SER A 447 3.75 8.57 -18.01
CA SER A 447 2.57 7.72 -17.83
C SER A 447 1.34 8.54 -17.40
N THR A 448 0.32 8.66 -18.26
CA THR A 448 -0.93 9.38 -17.95
C THR A 448 -1.65 8.81 -16.73
N SER A 449 -1.70 7.49 -16.63
CA SER A 449 -2.30 6.76 -15.51
C SER A 449 -1.61 7.09 -14.18
N TYR A 450 -0.29 7.24 -14.20
CA TYR A 450 0.45 7.53 -12.99
C TYR A 450 0.46 9.03 -12.65
N LEU A 451 0.67 9.91 -13.64
CA LEU A 451 0.88 11.33 -13.37
C LEU A 451 -0.43 12.08 -13.12
N LEU A 452 -1.49 11.77 -13.87
CA LEU A 452 -2.75 12.55 -13.83
C LEU A 452 -3.87 11.84 -13.06
N ARG A 453 -3.91 10.50 -13.11
CA ARG A 453 -4.97 9.70 -12.47
C ARG A 453 -4.65 9.23 -11.05
N ASP A 454 -3.48 9.56 -10.51
CA ASP A 454 -3.19 9.31 -9.09
C ASP A 454 -4.04 10.21 -8.20
N THR A 455 -4.20 9.81 -6.94
CA THR A 455 -4.94 10.57 -5.93
C THR A 455 -4.11 11.68 -5.29
N ARG A 456 -2.78 11.56 -5.34
CA ARG A 456 -1.85 12.56 -4.80
C ARG A 456 -1.75 13.74 -5.76
N PRO A 457 -1.69 14.99 -5.25
CA PRO A 457 -1.37 16.15 -6.08
C PRO A 457 -0.01 16.00 -6.75
N LEU A 458 0.09 16.53 -7.97
CA LEU A 458 1.33 16.59 -8.73
C LEU A 458 2.04 17.90 -8.43
N LEU A 459 3.24 17.81 -7.88
CA LEU A 459 4.19 18.90 -7.73
C LEU A 459 5.14 18.89 -8.94
N LEU A 460 4.97 19.83 -9.85
CA LEU A 460 5.75 19.97 -11.08
C LEU A 460 6.77 21.10 -10.95
N LEU A 461 8.05 20.76 -11.02
CA LEU A 461 9.12 21.71 -11.23
C LEU A 461 9.28 21.99 -12.72
N ILE A 462 9.24 23.26 -13.11
CA ILE A 462 9.61 23.74 -14.45
C ILE A 462 10.92 24.50 -14.33
N SER A 463 12.00 23.96 -14.89
CA SER A 463 13.31 24.61 -14.85
C SER A 463 14.24 24.04 -15.92
N PRO A 464 15.36 24.69 -16.25
CA PRO A 464 16.41 24.06 -17.05
C PRO A 464 17.03 22.87 -16.29
N LEU A 465 17.51 21.84 -17.01
CA LEU A 465 18.20 20.68 -16.40
C LEU A 465 19.40 21.03 -15.51
N SER A 466 19.98 22.21 -15.66
CA SER A 466 21.11 22.68 -14.84
C SER A 466 20.71 23.15 -13.43
N PHE A 467 19.42 23.35 -13.17
CA PHE A 467 18.92 23.81 -11.87
C PHE A 467 19.16 22.76 -10.78
N ASP A 468 19.61 23.18 -9.59
CA ASP A 468 19.83 22.25 -8.48
C ASP A 468 18.49 21.76 -7.91
N THR A 469 18.25 20.45 -8.00
CA THR A 469 17.03 19.80 -7.53
C THR A 469 17.24 19.07 -6.19
N SER A 470 18.33 19.37 -5.48
CA SER A 470 18.69 18.70 -4.22
C SER A 470 17.61 18.84 -3.14
N HIS A 471 17.09 20.05 -2.90
CA HIS A 471 16.02 20.31 -1.94
C HIS A 471 14.73 19.59 -2.34
N LEU A 472 14.37 19.62 -3.62
CA LEU A 472 13.16 19.00 -4.14
C LEU A 472 13.26 17.47 -4.11
N SER A 473 14.46 16.91 -4.28
CA SER A 473 14.71 15.47 -4.13
C SER A 473 14.49 15.03 -2.69
N LYS A 474 14.89 15.83 -1.69
CA LYS A 474 14.59 15.53 -0.27
C LYS A 474 13.09 15.60 0.00
N PHE A 475 12.45 16.67 -0.45
CA PHE A 475 11.00 16.83 -0.37
C PHE A 475 10.28 15.61 -0.98
N GLY A 476 10.61 15.24 -2.21
CA GLY A 476 9.99 14.12 -2.91
C GLY A 476 10.23 12.77 -2.24
N HIS A 477 11.33 12.60 -1.51
CA HIS A 477 11.58 11.40 -0.72
C HIS A 477 10.71 11.37 0.55
N HIS A 478 10.79 12.42 1.39
CA HIS A 478 10.07 12.49 2.67
C HIS A 478 8.55 12.62 2.52
N HIS A 479 8.08 13.24 1.43
CA HIS A 479 6.67 13.50 1.14
C HIS A 479 6.13 12.69 -0.04
N SER A 480 6.79 11.57 -0.38
CA SER A 480 6.37 10.68 -1.48
C SER A 480 4.96 10.09 -1.32
N SER A 481 4.44 9.97 -0.09
CA SER A 481 3.07 9.53 0.17
C SER A 481 2.01 10.63 -0.01
N GLU A 482 2.45 11.89 -0.02
CA GLU A 482 1.58 13.07 -0.10
C GLU A 482 1.53 13.64 -1.52
N HIS A 483 2.67 13.64 -2.22
CA HIS A 483 2.81 14.27 -3.54
C HIS A 483 3.50 13.35 -4.54
N ILE A 484 3.20 13.56 -5.83
CA ILE A 484 4.05 13.10 -6.94
C ILE A 484 4.94 14.26 -7.34
N VAL A 485 6.24 14.05 -7.46
CA VAL A 485 7.17 15.11 -7.87
C VAL A 485 7.68 14.85 -9.28
N ALA A 486 7.51 15.82 -10.18
CA ALA A 486 7.93 15.74 -11.57
C ALA A 486 8.79 16.94 -11.98
N HIS A 487 9.55 16.78 -13.06
CA HIS A 487 10.36 17.82 -13.66
C HIS A 487 10.08 17.95 -15.16
N LEU A 488 9.79 19.19 -15.57
CA LEU A 488 9.68 19.63 -16.96
C LEU A 488 10.89 20.51 -17.28
N ASP A 489 11.68 20.06 -18.24
CA ASP A 489 12.83 20.82 -18.74
C ASP A 489 12.37 21.95 -19.66
N SER A 490 12.40 23.16 -19.13
CA SER A 490 12.01 24.38 -19.85
C SER A 490 12.87 24.68 -21.09
N SER A 491 14.06 24.06 -21.21
CA SER A 491 14.95 24.25 -22.36
C SER A 491 14.52 23.46 -23.61
N ILE A 492 13.59 22.51 -23.46
CA ILE A 492 13.10 21.67 -24.55
C ILE A 492 12.00 22.41 -25.34
N PRO A 493 12.18 22.67 -26.65
CA PRO A 493 11.24 23.45 -27.46
C PRO A 493 9.80 22.91 -27.46
N GLU A 494 9.64 21.59 -27.41
CA GLU A 494 8.36 20.90 -27.37
C GLU A 494 7.53 21.28 -26.13
N CYS A 495 8.17 21.72 -25.05
CA CYS A 495 7.51 22.14 -23.81
C CYS A 495 6.91 23.55 -23.88
N SER A 496 7.29 24.36 -24.88
CA SER A 496 6.85 25.78 -24.99
C SER A 496 5.33 25.97 -25.02
N SER A 497 4.61 25.03 -25.63
CA SER A 497 3.14 25.01 -25.66
C SER A 497 2.54 24.86 -24.26
N VAL A 498 3.10 23.95 -23.46
CA VAL A 498 2.70 23.73 -22.07
C VAL A 498 2.94 24.97 -21.22
N LEU A 499 4.12 25.61 -21.37
CA LEU A 499 4.45 26.84 -20.63
C LEU A 499 3.45 27.97 -20.94
N LYS A 500 3.09 28.11 -22.22
CA LYS A 500 2.11 29.10 -22.66
C LYS A 500 0.72 28.84 -22.07
N ASP A 501 0.26 27.59 -22.06
CA ASP A 501 -1.05 27.22 -21.51
C ASP A 501 -1.13 27.37 -19.99
N LEU A 502 0.01 27.28 -19.31
CA LEU A 502 0.14 27.52 -17.87
C LEU A 502 0.44 28.98 -17.52
N PHE A 503 0.58 29.86 -18.52
CA PHE A 503 0.96 31.28 -18.35
C PHE A 503 2.30 31.49 -17.62
N ILE A 504 3.27 30.59 -17.83
CA ILE A 504 4.58 30.60 -17.15
C ILE A 504 5.68 31.06 -18.09
N ASP A 505 6.58 31.91 -17.58
CA ASP A 505 7.82 32.24 -18.26
C ASP A 505 8.87 31.13 -18.10
N SER A 506 9.71 30.96 -19.12
CA SER A 506 10.81 29.99 -19.06
C SER A 506 12.09 30.58 -18.46
N THR A 507 12.03 31.80 -17.91
CA THR A 507 13.22 32.54 -17.47
C THR A 507 13.63 32.18 -16.06
N HIS A 508 12.67 31.84 -15.21
CA HIS A 508 12.90 31.44 -13.82
C HIS A 508 12.41 30.02 -13.58
N PRO A 509 12.98 29.31 -12.59
CA PRO A 509 12.41 28.06 -12.10
C PRO A 509 11.05 28.30 -11.46
N HIS A 510 10.06 27.48 -11.80
CA HIS A 510 8.70 27.55 -11.25
C HIS A 510 8.31 26.22 -10.63
N LEU A 511 7.59 26.29 -9.51
CA LEU A 511 6.98 25.14 -8.86
C LEU A 511 5.46 25.25 -8.97
N ILE A 512 4.83 24.20 -9.49
CA ILE A 512 3.39 24.17 -9.76
C ILE A 512 2.77 23.00 -9.02
N ILE A 513 1.64 23.23 -8.37
CA ILE A 513 0.81 22.17 -7.82
C ILE A 513 -0.40 21.99 -8.71
N PHE A 514 -0.58 20.77 -9.24
CA PHE A 514 -1.83 20.33 -9.82
C PHE A 514 -2.57 19.45 -8.80
N ASP A 515 -3.68 19.95 -8.28
CA ASP A 515 -4.67 19.14 -7.55
C ASP A 515 -5.95 19.02 -8.39
N LYS A 516 -5.97 17.98 -9.22
CA LYS A 516 -7.04 17.73 -10.20
C LYS A 516 -7.23 18.93 -11.12
N THR A 517 -8.28 19.72 -10.92
CA THR A 517 -8.62 20.88 -11.76
C THR A 517 -8.00 22.17 -11.24
N LYS A 518 -7.47 22.20 -10.02
CA LYS A 518 -6.90 23.39 -9.41
C LYS A 518 -5.40 23.43 -9.62
N VAL A 519 -4.90 24.60 -9.98
CA VAL A 519 -3.48 24.83 -10.25
C VAL A 519 -3.02 26.04 -9.45
N TRP A 520 -1.93 25.87 -8.72
CA TRP A 520 -1.22 26.95 -8.03
C TRP A 520 0.23 27.00 -8.50
N HIS A 521 0.82 28.19 -8.51
CA HIS A 521 2.19 28.41 -8.92
C HIS A 521 2.98 29.23 -7.89
N MET A 522 4.28 29.01 -7.86
CA MET A 522 5.25 29.79 -7.12
C MET A 522 6.56 29.83 -7.91
N GLU A 523 7.15 31.02 -8.03
CA GLU A 523 8.52 31.16 -8.52
C GLU A 523 9.50 30.63 -7.47
N LEU A 524 10.45 29.82 -7.89
CA LEU A 524 11.37 29.11 -7.01
C LEU A 524 12.77 29.71 -7.10
N GLU A 525 13.32 30.10 -5.96
CA GLU A 525 14.70 30.56 -5.82
C GLU A 525 15.63 29.39 -5.41
N GLU A 526 16.91 29.45 -5.81
CA GLU A 526 17.90 28.43 -5.42
C GLU A 526 18.11 28.34 -3.89
N SER A 527 17.78 29.41 -3.15
CA SER A 527 17.85 29.45 -1.68
C SER A 527 16.72 28.72 -0.98
N ASN A 528 15.65 28.34 -1.69
CA ASN A 528 14.51 27.72 -1.04
C ASN A 528 14.87 26.37 -0.40
N THR A 529 14.41 26.18 0.84
CA THR A 529 14.63 24.93 1.56
C THR A 529 13.49 23.93 1.35
N GLU A 530 13.74 22.68 1.72
CA GLU A 530 12.71 21.63 1.71
C GLU A 530 11.53 22.00 2.63
N GLU A 531 11.81 22.57 3.80
CA GLU A 531 10.80 22.96 4.78
C GLU A 531 9.92 24.10 4.24
N GLU A 532 10.52 25.10 3.57
CA GLU A 532 9.77 26.19 2.94
C GLU A 532 8.83 25.68 1.85
N ILE A 533 9.28 24.73 1.01
CA ILE A 533 8.43 24.10 -0.01
C ILE A 533 7.28 23.34 0.65
N HIS A 534 7.54 22.63 1.75
CA HIS A 534 6.51 21.90 2.48
C HIS A 534 5.48 22.83 3.12
N GLU A 535 5.92 23.88 3.78
CA GLU A 535 5.03 24.89 4.36
C GLU A 535 4.18 25.57 3.28
N TRP A 536 4.79 25.91 2.15
CA TRP A 536 4.07 26.45 1.00
C TRP A 536 3.02 25.47 0.46
N THR A 537 3.38 24.20 0.21
CA THR A 537 2.41 23.20 -0.33
C THR A 537 1.19 23.03 0.57
N LYS A 538 1.37 23.14 1.90
CA LYS A 538 0.27 23.04 2.87
C LYS A 538 -0.58 24.29 2.92
N ALA A 539 0.04 25.47 2.89
CA ALA A 539 -0.67 26.74 3.01
C ALA A 539 -1.44 27.08 1.74
N ILE A 540 -0.85 26.81 0.56
CA ILE A 540 -1.37 27.29 -0.71
C ILE A 540 -2.68 26.61 -1.13
N ILE A 541 -2.89 25.34 -0.76
CA ILE A 541 -4.10 24.56 -1.09
C ILE A 541 -5.37 25.18 -0.47
N GLU A 542 -5.22 25.94 0.63
CA GLU A 542 -6.31 26.65 1.29
C GLU A 542 -6.64 28.02 0.64
N THR A 543 -5.87 28.43 -0.37
CA THR A 543 -6.03 29.70 -1.09
C THR A 543 -6.77 29.52 -2.43
N GLU A 544 -7.20 30.63 -3.04
CA GLU A 544 -7.77 30.58 -4.39
C GLU A 544 -6.73 30.12 -5.42
N PRO A 545 -7.07 29.18 -6.32
CA PRO A 545 -6.15 28.70 -7.34
C PRO A 545 -5.88 29.77 -8.40
N ASP A 546 -4.63 29.83 -8.87
CA ASP A 546 -4.20 30.74 -9.92
C ASP A 546 -4.85 30.40 -11.27
N LEU A 547 -5.08 29.09 -11.51
CA LEU A 547 -5.75 28.60 -12.70
C LEU A 547 -6.70 27.45 -12.37
N LEU A 548 -7.88 27.48 -13.01
CA LEU A 548 -8.88 26.42 -12.97
C LEU A 548 -8.95 25.73 -14.34
N LEU A 549 -8.53 24.47 -14.38
CA LEU A 549 -8.63 23.63 -15.57
C LEU A 549 -10.06 23.11 -15.73
N SER A 550 -10.59 23.18 -16.95
CA SER A 550 -11.88 22.58 -17.28
C SER A 550 -11.71 21.10 -17.62
N PRO A 551 -12.50 20.18 -17.05
CA PRO A 551 -12.57 18.79 -17.51
C PRO A 551 -13.01 18.64 -18.97
N LEU A 552 -13.65 19.68 -19.51
CA LEU A 552 -14.06 19.81 -20.91
C LEU A 552 -13.00 20.55 -21.74
N SER A 553 -11.74 20.46 -21.36
CA SER A 553 -10.62 21.03 -22.12
C SER A 553 -9.44 20.08 -22.09
N VAL A 554 -8.56 20.19 -23.08
CA VAL A 554 -7.34 19.39 -23.13
C VAL A 554 -6.43 19.82 -21.98
N HIS A 555 -6.06 18.86 -21.12
CA HIS A 555 -5.12 19.12 -20.05
C HIS A 555 -3.75 19.53 -20.64
N PRO A 556 -3.10 20.63 -20.15
CA PRO A 556 -1.89 21.18 -20.76
C PRO A 556 -0.77 20.13 -20.93
N LEU A 557 -0.54 19.30 -19.90
CA LEU A 557 0.48 18.25 -19.96
C LEU A 557 0.23 17.21 -21.07
N ARG A 558 -1.00 16.97 -21.53
CA ARG A 558 -1.26 16.00 -22.62
C ARG A 558 -0.63 16.42 -23.95
N ILE A 559 -0.25 17.68 -24.11
CA ILE A 559 0.50 18.13 -25.29
C ILE A 559 1.87 17.42 -25.38
N LEU A 560 2.51 17.14 -24.24
CA LEU A 560 3.78 16.40 -24.19
C LEU A 560 3.63 14.97 -24.73
N GLN A 561 2.44 14.37 -24.57
CA GLN A 561 2.15 13.05 -25.11
C GLN A 561 2.13 13.04 -26.64
N ILE A 562 1.56 14.07 -27.29
CA ILE A 562 1.62 14.17 -28.75
C ILE A 562 3.08 14.20 -29.22
N SER A 563 3.91 15.00 -28.56
CA SER A 563 5.34 15.11 -28.89
C SER A 563 6.05 13.76 -28.73
N ALA A 564 5.78 13.04 -27.64
CA ALA A 564 6.31 11.70 -27.41
C ALA A 564 5.91 10.72 -28.52
N VAL A 565 4.62 10.69 -28.88
CA VAL A 565 4.08 9.85 -29.96
C VAL A 565 4.72 10.17 -31.31
N ASN A 566 4.84 11.47 -31.63
CA ASN A 566 5.41 11.93 -32.88
C ASN A 566 6.91 11.60 -33.00
N ARG A 567 7.64 11.54 -31.88
CA ARG A 567 9.04 11.11 -31.86
C ARG A 567 9.18 9.65 -32.31
N VAL A 568 8.21 8.81 -32.00
CA VAL A 568 8.26 7.36 -32.21
C VAL A 568 7.67 6.96 -33.56
N PHE A 569 6.50 7.51 -33.92
CA PHE A 569 5.75 7.11 -35.11
C PHE A 569 5.77 8.15 -36.23
N GLY A 570 6.63 9.16 -36.13
CA GLY A 570 6.68 10.28 -37.06
C GLY A 570 5.58 11.31 -36.81
N ARG A 571 5.75 12.50 -37.39
CA ARG A 571 4.85 13.62 -37.12
C ARG A 571 3.52 13.44 -37.86
N GLN A 572 2.42 13.42 -37.11
CA GLN A 572 1.06 13.56 -37.65
C GLN A 572 0.35 14.68 -36.88
N LEU A 573 -0.50 15.44 -37.59
CA LEU A 573 -1.38 16.41 -36.97
C LEU A 573 -2.61 15.66 -36.48
N ILE A 574 -2.81 15.65 -35.17
CA ILE A 574 -3.94 15.06 -34.49
C ILE A 574 -4.50 16.09 -33.52
N ASP A 575 -5.82 16.23 -33.52
CA ASP A 575 -6.52 17.06 -32.55
C ASP A 575 -6.68 16.25 -31.26
N LEU A 576 -6.17 16.77 -30.14
CA LEU A 576 -6.32 16.11 -28.86
C LEU A 576 -7.78 16.21 -28.38
N PRO A 577 -8.45 15.09 -28.11
CA PRO A 577 -9.79 15.12 -27.55
C PRO A 577 -9.69 15.46 -26.07
N GLU A 578 -10.75 16.06 -25.56
CA GLU A 578 -10.99 16.18 -24.14
C GLU A 578 -11.03 14.78 -23.50
N ASP A 579 -10.48 14.64 -22.30
CA ASP A 579 -10.48 13.37 -21.58
C ASP A 579 -10.83 13.59 -20.11
N PRO A 580 -12.12 13.61 -19.75
CA PRO A 580 -12.53 13.83 -18.37
C PRO A 580 -12.09 12.68 -17.44
N SER A 581 -11.74 11.51 -17.98
CA SER A 581 -11.32 10.36 -17.18
C SER A 581 -9.98 10.57 -16.47
N ILE A 582 -9.16 11.53 -16.91
CA ILE A 582 -7.88 11.86 -16.24
C ILE A 582 -8.09 12.41 -14.83
N TYR A 583 -9.24 13.04 -14.57
CA TYR A 583 -9.58 13.60 -13.26
C TYR A 583 -10.16 12.54 -12.31
N SER A 584 -10.54 11.38 -12.84
CA SER A 584 -11.07 10.26 -12.06
C SER A 584 -9.93 9.39 -11.55
N PRO A 585 -9.79 9.20 -10.22
CA PRO A 585 -8.72 8.40 -9.66
C PRO A 585 -8.81 6.94 -10.12
N LEU A 586 -7.66 6.30 -10.31
CA LEU A 586 -7.59 4.85 -10.50
C LEU A 586 -7.91 4.10 -9.19
N PRO A 587 -8.44 2.86 -9.25
CA PRO A 587 -8.58 2.01 -8.08
C PRO A 587 -7.21 1.80 -7.39
N SER A 588 -7.19 1.78 -6.05
CA SER A 588 -5.98 1.58 -5.22
C SER A 588 -5.32 0.20 -5.43
N ILE A 589 -4.06 0.10 -4.99
CA ILE A 589 -3.22 -1.12 -4.97
C ILE A 589 -3.76 -2.27 -4.07
N ASP A 590 -5.02 -2.22 -3.62
CA ASP A 590 -5.70 -3.38 -3.01
C ASP A 590 -5.72 -4.62 -3.94
N SER A 591 -5.36 -4.42 -5.21
CA SER A 591 -5.23 -5.41 -6.27
C SER A 591 -3.97 -6.29 -6.23
N LEU A 592 -3.04 -6.12 -5.28
CA LEU A 592 -2.05 -7.18 -5.00
C LEU A 592 -2.75 -8.47 -4.52
N HIS A 593 -3.93 -8.35 -3.90
CA HIS A 593 -4.79 -9.51 -3.58
C HIS A 593 -5.57 -10.04 -4.80
N THR A 594 -5.73 -9.25 -5.87
CA THR A 594 -6.38 -9.66 -7.13
C THR A 594 -5.40 -10.03 -8.24
N LEU A 595 -4.09 -10.12 -7.96
CA LEU A 595 -3.17 -10.98 -8.73
C LEU A 595 -3.42 -12.49 -8.46
N LYS A 596 -4.62 -12.82 -7.98
CA LYS A 596 -5.29 -14.12 -8.07
C LYS A 596 -6.04 -14.15 -9.40
N ASP A 597 -5.32 -14.59 -10.42
CA ASP A 597 -5.75 -15.59 -11.41
C ASP A 597 -4.66 -15.72 -12.48
N SER A 598 -3.52 -16.25 -12.04
CA SER A 598 -2.56 -16.91 -12.94
C SER A 598 -2.31 -18.34 -12.45
N GLN A 599 -3.33 -18.98 -11.86
CA GLN A 599 -3.28 -20.42 -11.59
C GLN A 599 -3.49 -21.16 -12.91
N SER A 600 -2.40 -21.76 -13.39
CA SER A 600 -2.35 -23.03 -14.11
C SER A 600 -3.49 -23.29 -15.13
N SER A 601 -3.40 -22.68 -16.30
CA SER A 601 -3.80 -23.36 -17.53
C SER A 601 -2.55 -23.56 -18.38
N SER A 602 -2.09 -24.81 -18.48
CA SER A 602 -1.27 -25.21 -19.63
C SER A 602 -2.18 -25.11 -20.86
N GLY A 603 -2.12 -23.98 -21.56
CA GLY A 603 -2.97 -23.66 -22.70
C GLY A 603 -3.01 -22.16 -23.00
N CYS A 604 -3.29 -21.84 -24.26
CA CYS A 604 -3.43 -20.48 -24.79
C CYS A 604 -4.27 -19.60 -23.83
N PRO A 605 -3.83 -18.37 -23.48
CA PRO A 605 -4.25 -17.67 -22.27
C PRO A 605 -5.65 -17.05 -22.39
N PHE A 606 -6.32 -17.25 -23.53
CA PHE A 606 -7.60 -16.65 -23.88
C PHE A 606 -8.70 -17.68 -24.16
N MET A 607 -8.38 -18.98 -24.09
CA MET A 607 -9.26 -20.07 -24.51
C MET A 607 -9.76 -20.89 -23.31
N ASN A 608 -10.49 -20.25 -22.39
CA ASN A 608 -11.35 -20.97 -21.44
C ASN A 608 -12.82 -20.78 -21.84
N GLY A 609 -13.50 -21.85 -22.25
CA GLY A 609 -14.98 -21.91 -22.22
C GLY A 609 -15.74 -22.33 -23.48
N GLY A 610 -15.19 -23.20 -24.33
CA GLY A 610 -15.99 -23.89 -25.34
C GLY A 610 -16.64 -25.17 -24.78
N ALA A 611 -17.85 -25.05 -24.24
CA ALA A 611 -18.92 -26.08 -24.10
C ALA A 611 -19.52 -26.21 -22.68
N ALA A 612 -20.69 -25.56 -22.47
CA ALA A 612 -21.93 -26.15 -21.93
C ALA A 612 -22.85 -25.09 -21.26
N GLY A 613 -23.92 -24.70 -21.97
CA GLY A 613 -25.28 -24.54 -21.42
C GLY A 613 -25.59 -23.46 -20.37
N ALA A 614 -26.34 -22.45 -20.85
CA ALA A 614 -27.43 -21.72 -20.18
C ALA A 614 -27.09 -20.66 -19.11
N GLY A 615 -27.64 -19.44 -19.32
CA GLY A 615 -27.92 -18.51 -18.22
C GLY A 615 -27.56 -17.05 -18.50
N ASP A 616 -28.46 -16.38 -19.21
CA ASP A 616 -28.67 -14.93 -19.32
C ASP A 616 -28.30 -14.11 -18.06
N SER A 617 -27.59 -13.00 -18.23
CA SER A 617 -27.94 -11.70 -17.61
C SER A 617 -26.99 -10.59 -18.08
N HIS A 618 -27.57 -9.69 -18.87
CA HIS A 618 -27.13 -8.33 -19.12
C HIS A 618 -26.68 -7.59 -17.85
N HIS A 619 -25.57 -6.86 -17.94
CA HIS A 619 -25.40 -5.61 -17.22
C HIS A 619 -24.80 -4.58 -18.17
N ASP A 620 -25.71 -3.73 -18.66
CA ASP A 620 -25.42 -2.55 -19.45
C ASP A 620 -24.64 -1.50 -18.62
N GLU A 621 -23.74 -0.83 -19.33
CA GLU A 621 -22.93 0.30 -18.90
C GLU A 621 -23.77 1.56 -18.67
N LEU A 622 -23.37 2.32 -17.65
CA LEU A 622 -23.50 3.78 -17.58
C LEU A 622 -22.20 4.35 -17.01
#